data_AF-A0A820I1Z6-F1
#
_entry.id   AF-A0A820I1Z6-F1
#
_cell.length_a   1.000
_cell.length_b   1.000
_cell.length_c   1.000
_cell.angle_alpha   90.00
_cell.angle_beta   90.00
_cell.angle_gamma   90.00
#
_symmetry.space_group_name_H-M   'P 1'
#
loop_
_entity.id
_entity.type
_entity.pdbx_description
1 polymer ?
#
loop_
_entity_poly.entity_id
_entity_poly.type
_entity_poly.pdbx_seq_one_letter_code
_entity_poly.pdbx_strand_id
1 'polypeptide(L)'
;MIVPWSTCGNWWNTALCTDQATLANLSRTDLALMKNMTSSPSEEYFYRRVLQISSGVDNVDGIVTHLVVALAVAWLICFLALSKGVQSLGKIAYFTALFPYVMLTVLIIRGATLSGAIEGVKFYMGTVNLTVLKSPSVWKEACTQVFYALSCCSGGLIAMASFNDFNNNVYRDTISICLVTWFTSIFGG
;
A
#
# COMPACT_ATOMS: atom_id res chain seq x y z
N MET A 1 6.51 15.06 19.15
CA MET A 1 7.47 14.61 18.12
C MET A 1 6.85 14.96 16.78
N ILE A 2 7.51 15.79 15.98
CA ILE A 2 6.99 16.25 14.68
C ILE A 2 7.55 15.31 13.60
N VAL A 3 6.69 14.78 12.73
CA VAL A 3 7.11 13.89 11.64
C VAL A 3 7.64 14.72 10.46
N PRO A 4 8.67 14.24 9.73
CA PRO A 4 9.36 15.06 8.72
C PRO A 4 8.49 15.43 7.51
N TRP A 5 7.39 14.69 7.28
CA TRP A 5 6.41 14.96 6.22
C TRP A 5 5.22 15.83 6.65
N SER A 6 5.28 16.47 7.83
CA SER A 6 4.21 17.33 8.33
C SER A 6 4.42 18.83 8.08
N THR A 7 5.63 19.26 7.72
CA THR A 7 6.00 20.68 7.60
C THR A 7 6.77 20.96 6.32
N CYS A 8 6.58 22.16 5.78
CA CYS A 8 7.36 22.71 4.68
C CYS A 8 8.48 23.58 5.25
N GLY A 9 9.69 23.05 5.31
CA GLY A 9 10.83 23.77 5.89
C GLY A 9 12.14 22.98 5.88
N ASN A 10 12.14 21.85 5.17
CA ASN A 10 13.30 21.00 5.06
C ASN A 10 14.08 21.34 3.79
N TRP A 11 15.36 20.98 3.75
CA TRP A 11 16.25 21.24 2.63
C TRP A 11 15.84 20.57 1.31
N TRP A 12 14.94 19.57 1.35
CA TRP A 12 14.39 18.91 0.16
C TRP A 12 13.10 19.54 -0.35
N ASN A 13 12.49 20.47 0.42
CA ASN A 13 11.23 21.08 0.04
C ASN A 13 11.44 22.21 -0.99
N THR A 14 10.47 22.39 -1.88
CA THR A 14 10.46 23.55 -2.79
C THR A 14 9.63 24.70 -2.24
N ALA A 15 9.72 25.85 -2.91
CA ALA A 15 8.86 27.00 -2.64
C ALA A 15 7.37 26.74 -2.93
N LEU A 16 7.04 25.65 -3.64
CA LEU A 16 5.67 25.24 -3.95
C LEU A 16 5.06 24.31 -2.87
N CYS A 17 5.85 23.94 -1.86
CA CYS A 17 5.37 23.18 -0.71
C CYS A 17 4.43 24.05 0.13
N THR A 18 3.21 23.59 0.38
CA THR A 18 2.28 24.26 1.28
C THR A 18 1.85 23.35 2.43
N ASP A 19 2.04 23.83 3.65
CA ASP A 19 1.53 23.17 4.85
C ASP A 19 0.23 23.84 5.35
N GLN A 20 -0.44 23.21 6.31
CA GLN A 20 -1.71 23.68 6.85
C GLN A 20 -1.62 25.09 7.46
N ALA A 21 -0.46 25.45 8.02
CA ALA A 21 -0.22 26.77 8.59
C ALA A 21 -0.10 27.85 7.51
N THR A 22 0.58 27.52 6.40
CA THR A 22 0.73 28.42 5.25
C THR A 22 -0.62 28.62 4.53
N LEU A 23 -1.41 27.56 4.39
CA LEU A 23 -2.75 27.61 3.80
C LEU A 23 -3.75 28.45 4.60
N ALA A 24 -3.61 28.49 5.93
CA ALA A 24 -4.48 29.27 6.82
C ALA A 24 -4.29 30.79 6.68
N ASN A 25 -3.16 31.25 6.14
CA ASN A 25 -2.82 32.67 5.99
C ASN A 25 -3.16 33.24 4.60
N LEU A 26 -3.66 32.41 3.67
CA LEU A 26 -3.99 32.82 2.31
C LEU A 26 -5.45 33.28 2.16
N SER A 27 -5.68 34.25 1.27
CA SER A 27 -7.04 34.66 0.91
C SER A 27 -7.74 33.54 0.09
N ARG A 28 -9.08 33.46 0.14
CA ARG A 28 -9.84 32.40 -0.58
C ARG A 28 -9.63 32.41 -2.10
N THR A 29 -9.35 33.57 -2.69
CA THR A 29 -9.10 33.72 -4.13
C THR A 29 -7.70 33.23 -4.51
N ASP A 30 -6.70 33.50 -3.67
CA ASP A 30 -5.32 33.03 -3.90
C ASP A 30 -5.20 31.52 -3.70
N LEU A 31 -5.95 30.97 -2.74
CA LEU A 31 -6.00 29.53 -2.46
C LEU A 31 -6.46 28.72 -3.69
N ALA A 32 -7.45 29.20 -4.44
CA ALA A 32 -7.98 28.52 -5.61
C ALA A 32 -6.96 28.49 -6.77
N LEU A 33 -6.17 29.54 -6.92
CA LEU A 33 -5.13 29.64 -7.96
C LEU A 33 -3.89 28.81 -7.59
N MET A 34 -3.54 28.76 -6.31
CA MET A 34 -2.37 28.00 -5.82
C MET A 34 -2.60 26.49 -5.76
N LYS A 35 -3.84 26.02 -5.53
CA LYS A 35 -4.14 24.58 -5.35
C LYS A 35 -3.68 23.67 -6.51
N ASN A 36 -3.61 24.19 -7.74
CA ASN A 36 -3.16 23.44 -8.91
C ASN A 36 -1.64 23.45 -9.13
N MET A 37 -0.91 24.28 -8.38
CA MET A 37 0.55 24.45 -8.50
C MET A 37 1.31 24.04 -7.24
N THR A 38 0.61 23.80 -6.13
CA THR A 38 1.21 23.48 -4.84
C THR A 38 1.22 21.98 -4.56
N SER A 39 2.28 21.50 -3.92
CA SER A 39 2.42 20.11 -3.48
C SER A 39 2.35 20.01 -1.95
N SER A 40 1.82 18.89 -1.46
CA SER A 40 1.75 18.65 -0.02
C SER A 40 3.14 18.31 0.57
N PRO A 41 3.39 18.57 1.88
CA PRO A 41 4.69 18.28 2.48
C PRO A 41 5.02 16.77 2.44
N SER A 42 4.00 15.91 2.51
CA SER A 42 4.14 14.46 2.39
C SER A 42 4.45 13.97 0.99
N GLU A 43 3.87 14.61 -0.02
CA GLU A 43 4.14 14.31 -1.41
C GLU A 43 5.59 14.68 -1.76
N GLU A 44 6.04 15.88 -1.40
CA GLU A 44 7.43 16.27 -1.62
C GLU A 44 8.41 15.41 -0.82
N TYR A 45 8.07 15.06 0.42
CA TYR A 45 8.89 14.13 1.20
C TYR A 45 9.06 12.79 0.47
N PHE A 46 7.98 12.23 -0.08
CA PHE A 46 8.05 10.97 -0.81
C PHE A 46 8.86 11.09 -2.11
N TYR A 47 8.55 12.05 -2.98
CA TYR A 47 9.17 12.15 -4.30
C TYR A 47 10.60 12.71 -4.27
N ARG A 48 10.86 13.73 -3.43
CA ARG A 48 12.16 14.43 -3.42
C ARG A 48 13.13 13.88 -2.40
N ARG A 49 12.66 13.44 -1.22
CA ARG A 49 13.54 12.94 -0.16
C ARG A 49 13.69 11.43 -0.17
N VAL A 50 12.59 10.68 -0.25
CA VAL A 50 12.63 9.22 -0.21
C VAL A 50 13.08 8.64 -1.55
N LEU A 51 12.37 8.97 -2.63
CA LEU A 51 12.62 8.42 -3.96
C LEU A 51 13.77 9.11 -4.70
N GLN A 52 13.93 10.44 -4.53
CA GLN A 52 14.86 11.24 -5.33
C GLN A 52 14.64 11.04 -6.84
N ILE A 53 13.39 11.24 -7.28
CA ILE A 53 12.98 10.96 -8.66
C ILE A 53 13.76 11.81 -9.68
N SER A 54 14.22 11.16 -10.74
CA SER A 54 14.91 11.83 -11.85
C SER A 54 13.94 12.54 -12.80
N SER A 55 14.47 13.30 -13.75
CA SER A 55 13.67 14.07 -14.71
C SER A 55 12.88 13.20 -15.71
N GLY A 56 13.28 11.94 -15.91
CA GLY A 56 12.62 11.00 -16.81
C GLY A 56 13.32 9.65 -16.86
N VAL A 57 12.69 8.68 -17.52
CA VAL A 57 13.21 7.31 -17.65
C VAL A 57 14.54 7.25 -18.41
N ASP A 58 14.75 8.19 -19.34
CA ASP A 58 15.98 8.28 -20.15
C ASP A 58 17.17 8.82 -19.35
N ASN A 59 16.90 9.51 -18.23
CA ASN A 59 17.90 10.11 -17.37
C ASN A 59 17.89 9.39 -16.01
N VAL A 60 18.70 8.34 -15.90
CA VAL A 60 18.92 7.66 -14.63
C VAL A 60 19.97 8.46 -13.85
N ASP A 61 19.52 9.16 -12.81
CA ASP A 61 20.40 9.83 -11.86
C ASP A 61 21.14 8.79 -10.97
N GLY A 62 21.96 9.27 -10.03
CA GLY A 62 22.74 8.43 -9.14
C GLY A 62 21.92 7.46 -8.27
N ILE A 63 22.62 6.51 -7.67
CA ILE A 63 22.01 5.50 -6.80
C ILE A 63 21.65 6.10 -5.44
N VAL A 64 20.40 5.89 -5.03
CA VAL A 64 19.89 6.34 -3.73
C VAL A 64 20.35 5.39 -2.62
N THR A 65 21.45 5.75 -1.96
CA THR A 65 22.15 4.88 -0.99
C THR A 65 21.25 4.36 0.14
N HIS A 66 20.36 5.18 0.71
CA HIS A 66 19.48 4.73 1.80
C HIS A 66 18.46 3.68 1.33
N LEU A 67 17.98 3.75 0.09
CA LEU A 67 17.10 2.73 -0.49
C LEU A 67 17.86 1.43 -0.75
N VAL A 68 19.12 1.51 -1.20
CA VAL A 68 19.97 0.33 -1.38
C VAL A 68 20.23 -0.38 -0.07
N VAL A 69 20.54 0.36 1.00
CA VAL A 69 20.73 -0.22 2.34
C VAL A 69 19.43 -0.84 2.83
N ALA A 70 18.29 -0.16 2.68
CA ALA A 70 16.98 -0.71 3.06
C ALA A 70 16.65 -2.00 2.29
N LEU A 71 16.95 -2.04 0.99
CA LEU A 71 16.78 -3.23 0.15
C LEU A 71 17.72 -4.37 0.58
N ALA A 72 18.98 -4.07 0.88
CA ALA A 72 19.94 -5.07 1.37
C ALA A 72 19.50 -5.68 2.71
N VAL A 73 18.98 -4.85 3.63
CA VAL A 73 18.43 -5.31 4.90
C VAL A 73 17.19 -6.18 4.68
N ALA A 74 16.28 -5.79 3.78
CA ALA A 74 15.10 -6.59 3.44
C ALA A 74 15.49 -7.98 2.88
N TRP A 75 16.46 -8.02 1.97
CA TRP A 75 16.99 -9.27 1.43
C TRP A 75 17.67 -10.13 2.49
N LEU A 76 18.42 -9.53 3.40
CA LEU A 76 19.03 -10.25 4.52
C LEU A 76 17.95 -10.88 5.41
N ILE A 77 16.88 -10.17 5.72
CA ILE A 77 15.75 -10.70 6.50
C ILE A 77 15.09 -11.87 5.75
N CYS A 78 14.80 -11.72 4.45
CA CYS A 78 14.25 -12.79 3.63
C CYS A 78 15.16 -14.03 3.62
N PHE A 79 16.47 -13.82 3.45
CA PHE A 79 17.46 -14.90 3.49
C PHE A 79 17.47 -15.60 4.85
N LEU A 80 17.49 -14.87 5.96
CA LEU A 80 17.45 -15.44 7.30
C LEU A 80 16.15 -16.22 7.54
N ALA A 81 15.00 -15.70 7.09
CA ALA A 81 13.72 -16.38 7.19
C ALA A 81 13.67 -17.71 6.43
N LEU A 82 14.32 -17.77 5.27
CA LEU A 82 14.37 -18.95 4.40
C LEU A 82 15.54 -19.90 4.70
N SER A 83 16.59 -19.43 5.41
CA SER A 83 17.83 -20.19 5.65
C SER A 83 17.63 -21.56 6.31
N LYS A 84 16.58 -21.69 7.13
CA LYS A 84 16.20 -22.94 7.83
C LYS A 84 15.08 -23.71 7.11
N GLY A 85 14.77 -23.35 5.87
CA GLY A 85 13.74 -23.97 5.05
C GLY A 85 12.31 -23.64 5.45
N VAL A 86 11.36 -24.39 4.87
CA VAL A 86 9.91 -24.14 4.95
C VAL A 86 9.35 -24.24 6.38
N GLN A 87 9.97 -25.04 7.25
CA GLN A 87 9.56 -25.13 8.66
C GLN A 87 9.80 -23.83 9.44
N SER A 88 10.86 -23.09 9.11
CA SER A 88 11.12 -21.76 9.69
C SER A 88 10.19 -20.71 9.11
N LEU A 89 9.93 -20.79 7.80
CA LEU A 89 8.99 -19.91 7.11
C LEU A 89 7.58 -20.01 7.72
N GLY A 90 7.09 -21.22 8.02
CA GLY A 90 5.78 -21.41 8.67
C GLY A 90 5.69 -20.74 10.05
N LYS A 91 6.76 -20.79 10.85
CA LYS A 91 6.79 -20.14 12.18
C LYS A 91 6.74 -18.61 12.06
N ILE A 92 7.51 -18.04 11.14
CA ILE A 92 7.55 -16.60 10.90
C ILE A 92 6.21 -16.13 10.30
N ALA A 93 5.61 -16.95 9.43
CA ALA A 93 4.34 -16.66 8.78
C ALA A 93 3.20 -16.41 9.79
N TYR A 94 3.15 -17.09 10.94
CA TYR A 94 2.16 -16.79 11.97
C TYR A 94 2.23 -15.34 12.43
N PHE A 95 3.42 -14.79 12.62
CA PHE A 95 3.56 -13.38 12.99
C PHE A 95 3.26 -12.46 11.81
N THR A 96 3.87 -12.70 10.65
CA THR A 96 3.75 -11.80 9.49
C THR A 96 2.37 -11.81 8.86
N ALA A 97 1.59 -12.89 9.00
CA ALA A 97 0.21 -12.95 8.54
C ALA A 97 -0.77 -12.30 9.53
N LEU A 98 -0.56 -12.44 10.84
CA LEU A 98 -1.47 -11.88 11.85
C LEU A 98 -1.23 -10.40 12.14
N PHE A 99 0.03 -9.96 12.14
CA PHE A 99 0.40 -8.58 12.46
C PHE A 99 -0.31 -7.52 11.60
N PRO A 100 -0.43 -7.67 10.25
CA PRO A 100 -1.21 -6.76 9.43
C PRO A 100 -2.67 -6.61 9.87
N TYR A 101 -3.35 -7.69 10.27
CA TYR A 101 -4.74 -7.59 10.76
C TYR A 101 -4.85 -6.81 12.06
N VAL A 102 -3.88 -6.95 12.97
CA VAL A 102 -3.83 -6.13 14.18
C VAL A 102 -3.66 -4.66 13.82
N MET A 103 -2.72 -4.34 12.94
CA MET A 103 -2.48 -2.96 12.49
C MET A 103 -3.69 -2.36 11.79
N LEU A 104 -4.30 -3.08 10.85
CA LEU A 104 -5.52 -2.67 10.16
C LEU A 104 -6.68 -2.44 11.15
N THR A 105 -6.85 -3.31 12.14
CA THR A 105 -7.89 -3.13 13.17
C THR A 105 -7.68 -1.83 13.95
N VAL A 106 -6.44 -1.54 14.37
CA VAL A 106 -6.11 -0.28 15.08
C VAL A 106 -6.36 0.93 14.18
N LEU A 107 -5.98 0.85 12.90
CA LEU A 107 -6.21 1.93 11.93
C LEU A 107 -7.69 2.16 11.66
N ILE A 108 -8.50 1.11 11.56
CA ILE A 108 -9.96 1.21 11.38
C ILE A 108 -10.61 1.85 12.60
N ILE A 109 -10.27 1.41 13.82
CA ILE A 109 -10.79 2.03 15.04
C ILE A 109 -10.43 3.52 15.06
N ARG A 110 -9.16 3.85 14.76
CA ARG A 110 -8.73 5.25 14.73
C ARG A 110 -9.46 6.05 13.65
N GLY A 111 -9.58 5.51 12.44
CA GLY A 111 -10.29 6.12 11.31
C GLY A 111 -11.76 6.36 11.63
N ALA A 112 -12.44 5.39 12.24
CA ALA A 112 -13.83 5.50 12.65
C ALA A 112 -14.07 6.57 13.73
N THR A 113 -13.07 6.84 14.59
CA THR A 113 -13.16 7.91 15.60
C THR A 113 -12.92 9.32 15.05
N LEU A 114 -12.46 9.45 13.80
CA LEU A 114 -12.22 10.75 13.17
C LEU A 114 -13.52 11.36 12.64
N SER A 115 -13.66 12.68 12.76
CA SER A 115 -14.75 13.42 12.13
C SER A 115 -14.69 13.27 10.62
N GLY A 116 -15.83 13.01 9.97
CA GLY A 116 -15.90 12.82 8.51
C GLY A 116 -15.64 11.39 8.02
N ALA A 117 -15.39 10.42 8.91
CA ALA A 117 -15.18 9.01 8.53
C ALA A 117 -16.33 8.42 7.68
N ILE A 118 -17.57 8.81 7.98
CA ILE A 118 -18.76 8.36 7.25
C ILE A 118 -18.74 8.80 5.78
N GLU A 119 -18.15 9.96 5.45
CA GLU A 119 -18.07 10.43 4.07
C GLU A 119 -17.14 9.55 3.24
N GLY A 120 -16.00 9.15 3.81
CA GLY A 120 -15.08 8.20 3.18
C GLY A 120 -15.74 6.84 2.92
N VAL A 121 -16.47 6.30 3.90
CA VAL A 121 -17.20 5.04 3.74
C VAL A 121 -18.30 5.15 2.68
N LYS A 122 -19.04 6.27 2.65
CA LYS A 122 -20.06 6.53 1.62
C LYS A 122 -19.46 6.66 0.23
N PHE A 123 -18.28 7.25 0.09
CA PHE A 123 -17.57 7.31 -1.18
C PHE A 123 -17.11 5.91 -1.62
N TYR A 124 -16.59 5.11 -0.70
CA TYR A 124 -16.11 3.76 -1.01
C TYR A 124 -17.24 2.78 -1.38
N MET A 125 -18.32 2.74 -0.59
CA MET A 125 -19.41 1.74 -0.74
C MET A 125 -20.70 2.30 -1.38
N GLY A 126 -20.96 3.60 -1.24
CA GLY A 126 -22.28 4.19 -1.52
C GLY A 126 -22.48 4.69 -2.96
N THR A 127 -21.42 5.04 -3.68
CA THR A 127 -21.52 5.53 -5.07
C THR A 127 -21.31 4.42 -6.10
N VAL A 128 -22.20 3.42 -6.11
CA VAL A 128 -22.13 2.33 -7.09
C VAL A 128 -22.70 2.80 -8.43
N ASN A 129 -21.83 3.17 -9.37
CA ASN A 129 -22.25 3.48 -10.73
C ASN A 129 -22.39 2.20 -11.57
N LEU A 130 -23.59 1.63 -11.61
CA LEU A 130 -23.89 0.40 -12.35
C LEU A 130 -23.71 0.53 -13.87
N THR A 131 -23.66 1.74 -14.42
CA THR A 131 -23.42 1.92 -15.86
C THR A 131 -22.00 1.52 -16.26
N VAL A 132 -21.05 1.64 -15.32
CA VAL A 132 -19.63 1.31 -15.52
C VAL A 132 -19.46 -0.20 -15.72
N LEU A 133 -20.33 -1.05 -15.14
CA LEU A 133 -20.32 -2.50 -15.32
C LEU A 133 -20.56 -2.96 -16.77
N LYS A 134 -21.14 -2.11 -17.63
CA LYS A 134 -21.31 -2.41 -19.06
C LYS A 134 -19.98 -2.32 -19.83
N SER A 135 -18.97 -1.67 -19.27
CA SER A 135 -17.67 -1.53 -19.90
C SER A 135 -16.84 -2.82 -19.70
N PRO A 136 -16.31 -3.43 -20.78
CA PRO A 136 -15.46 -4.62 -20.66
C PRO A 136 -14.15 -4.34 -19.91
N SER A 137 -13.68 -3.09 -19.89
CA SER A 137 -12.47 -2.72 -19.16
C SER A 137 -12.58 -2.98 -17.66
N VAL A 138 -13.77 -2.79 -17.07
CA VAL A 138 -13.98 -3.01 -15.63
C VAL A 138 -13.85 -4.48 -15.26
N TRP A 139 -14.37 -5.37 -16.12
CA TRP A 139 -14.23 -6.81 -15.96
C TRP A 139 -12.77 -7.25 -16.13
N LYS A 140 -12.05 -6.66 -17.08
CA LYS A 140 -10.62 -6.89 -17.23
C LYS A 140 -9.84 -6.50 -15.97
N GLU A 141 -10.08 -5.31 -15.42
CA GLU A 141 -9.44 -4.86 -14.19
C GLU A 141 -9.78 -5.77 -13.00
N ALA A 142 -11.06 -6.15 -12.86
CA ALA A 142 -11.49 -7.07 -11.80
C ALA A 142 -10.81 -8.45 -11.90
N CYS A 143 -10.75 -9.03 -13.11
CA CYS A 143 -10.02 -10.28 -13.34
C CYS A 143 -8.53 -10.15 -13.02
N THR A 144 -7.92 -9.04 -13.43
CA THR A 144 -6.50 -8.74 -13.19
C THR A 144 -6.22 -8.61 -11.68
N GLN A 145 -7.10 -7.93 -10.96
CA GLN A 145 -7.03 -7.79 -9.50
C GLN A 145 -7.09 -9.15 -8.81
N VAL A 146 -8.06 -10.00 -9.14
CA VAL A 146 -8.19 -11.34 -8.54
C VAL A 146 -6.98 -12.22 -8.88
N PHE A 147 -6.51 -12.16 -10.14
CA PHE A 147 -5.37 -12.94 -10.59
C PHE A 147 -4.09 -12.60 -9.82
N TYR A 148 -3.79 -11.31 -9.65
CA TYR A 148 -2.62 -10.87 -8.87
C TYR A 148 -2.81 -11.05 -7.36
N ALA A 149 -4.02 -10.84 -6.83
CA ALA A 149 -4.30 -11.02 -5.39
C ALA A 149 -4.09 -12.45 -4.93
N LEU A 150 -4.50 -13.44 -5.73
CA LEU A 150 -4.28 -14.86 -5.44
C LEU A 150 -2.90 -15.36 -5.91
N SER A 151 -2.14 -14.56 -6.65
CA SER A 151 -0.86 -14.95 -7.26
C SER A 151 -0.96 -16.26 -8.05
N CYS A 152 -2.05 -16.41 -8.81
CA CYS A 152 -2.31 -17.59 -9.61
C CYS A 152 -1.14 -17.88 -10.56
N CYS A 153 -0.76 -19.14 -10.69
CA CYS A 153 0.29 -19.61 -11.60
C CYS A 153 1.71 -19.06 -11.36
N SER A 154 1.96 -18.35 -10.25
CA SER A 154 3.29 -17.78 -9.96
C SER A 154 4.27 -18.77 -9.30
N GLY A 155 3.91 -20.06 -9.25
CA GLY A 155 4.74 -21.13 -8.66
C GLY A 155 4.76 -21.18 -7.13
N GLY A 156 4.54 -20.06 -6.43
CA GLY A 156 4.56 -20.00 -4.97
C GLY A 156 3.55 -20.94 -4.29
N LEU A 157 2.29 -20.92 -4.74
CA LEU A 157 1.25 -21.83 -4.23
C LEU A 157 1.55 -23.29 -4.55
N ILE A 158 2.12 -23.57 -5.73
CA ILE A 158 2.51 -24.92 -6.15
C ILE A 158 3.63 -25.46 -5.25
N ALA A 159 4.64 -24.63 -4.98
CA ALA A 159 5.73 -24.97 -4.08
C ALA A 159 5.19 -25.25 -2.66
N MET A 160 4.31 -24.40 -2.13
CA MET A 160 3.70 -24.63 -0.81
C MET A 160 2.85 -25.91 -0.77
N ALA A 161 2.07 -26.18 -1.82
CA ALA A 161 1.27 -27.40 -1.93
C ALA A 161 2.13 -28.68 -1.96
N SER A 162 3.34 -28.61 -2.51
CA SER A 162 4.26 -29.77 -2.58
C SER A 162 4.76 -30.25 -1.21
N PHE A 163 4.68 -29.39 -0.18
CA PHE A 163 5.03 -29.74 1.20
C PHE A 163 3.84 -30.18 2.05
N ASN A 164 2.64 -30.30 1.45
CA ASN A 164 1.42 -30.69 2.15
C ASN A 164 1.22 -32.21 2.18
N ASP A 165 0.42 -32.70 3.13
CA ASP A 165 0.07 -34.11 3.21
C ASP A 165 -0.73 -34.56 1.99
N PHE A 166 -0.44 -35.75 1.47
CA PHE A 166 -1.09 -36.27 0.25
C PHE A 166 -2.61 -36.42 0.38
N ASN A 167 -3.10 -36.74 1.57
CA ASN A 167 -4.53 -36.90 1.87
C ASN A 167 -5.19 -35.61 2.37
N ASN A 168 -4.50 -34.46 2.32
CA ASN A 168 -5.09 -33.20 2.77
C ASN A 168 -6.18 -32.71 1.81
N ASN A 169 -7.26 -32.15 2.37
CA ASN A 169 -8.36 -31.62 1.57
C ASN A 169 -8.03 -30.24 0.98
N VAL A 170 -7.36 -30.25 -0.17
CA VAL A 170 -6.96 -29.04 -0.89
C VAL A 170 -8.15 -28.16 -1.32
N TYR A 171 -9.33 -28.74 -1.56
CA TYR A 171 -10.52 -27.98 -1.94
C TYR A 171 -10.96 -27.03 -0.83
N ARG A 172 -10.97 -27.53 0.42
CA ARG A 172 -11.33 -26.72 1.59
C ARG A 172 -10.34 -25.57 1.76
N ASP A 173 -9.05 -25.85 1.68
CA ASP A 173 -8.00 -24.84 1.85
C ASP A 173 -8.07 -23.77 0.77
N THR A 174 -8.30 -24.18 -0.48
CA THR A 174 -8.44 -23.26 -1.62
C THR A 174 -9.63 -22.31 -1.44
N ILE A 175 -10.80 -22.84 -1.04
CA ILE A 175 -11.98 -22.00 -0.77
C ILE A 175 -11.70 -21.03 0.38
N SER A 176 -11.05 -21.50 1.46
CA SER A 176 -10.67 -20.64 2.58
C SER A 176 -9.72 -19.52 2.15
N ILE A 177 -8.69 -19.82 1.35
CA ILE A 177 -7.75 -18.81 0.83
C ILE A 177 -8.49 -17.75 -0.01
N CYS A 178 -9.39 -18.16 -0.89
CA CYS A 178 -10.19 -17.23 -1.70
C CYS A 178 -11.05 -16.31 -0.82
N LEU A 179 -11.76 -16.86 0.16
CA LEU A 179 -12.61 -16.09 1.07
C LEU A 179 -11.80 -15.12 1.94
N VAL A 180 -10.68 -15.57 2.49
CA VAL A 180 -9.79 -14.74 3.30
C VAL A 180 -9.19 -13.61 2.46
N THR A 181 -8.74 -13.89 1.23
CA THR A 181 -8.19 -12.88 0.32
C THR A 181 -9.22 -11.80 -0.01
N TRP A 182 -10.46 -12.22 -0.34
CA TRP A 182 -11.57 -11.31 -0.58
C TRP A 182 -11.91 -10.45 0.65
N PHE A 183 -12.07 -11.07 1.82
CA PHE A 183 -12.36 -10.37 3.06
C PHE A 183 -11.26 -9.37 3.43
N THR A 184 -10.00 -9.78 3.30
CA THR A 184 -8.84 -8.92 3.61
C THR A 184 -8.76 -7.72 2.69
N SER A 185 -9.13 -7.90 1.41
CA SER A 185 -9.17 -6.80 0.44
C SER A 185 -10.24 -5.78 0.79
N ILE A 186 -11.42 -6.23 1.24
CA ILE A 186 -12.48 -5.34 1.75
C ILE A 186 -12.05 -4.69 3.05
N PHE A 187 -11.42 -5.43 3.97
CA PHE A 187 -11.01 -4.93 5.28
C PHE A 187 -9.87 -3.90 5.19
N GLY A 188 -8.99 -4.03 4.20
CA GLY A 188 -7.90 -3.07 3.97
C GLY A 188 -8.31 -1.83 3.16
N GLY A 189 -9.46 -1.86 2.49
CA GLY A 189 -10.01 -0.72 1.73
C GLY A 189 -10.85 0.19 2.61
#